data_AF-A0A9D4QH85-F1
#
_entry.id   AF-A0A9D4QH85-F1
#
_cell.length_a   1.000
_cell.length_b   1.000
_cell.length_c   1.000
_cell.angle_alpha   90.00
_cell.angle_beta   90.00
_cell.angle_gamma   90.00
#
_symmetry.space_group_name_H-M   'P 1'
#
loop_
_entity.id
_entity.type
_entity.pdbx_description
1 polymer ?
#
loop_
_entity_poly.entity_id
_entity_poly.type
_entity_poly.pdbx_seq_one_letter_code
_entity_poly.pdbx_strand_id
1 'polypeptide(L)'
;MEYFTFTRLCGDSHRATHQINLSGHQWLFSVRSSADNMPALCLRHDVDGLVWQPRNVMADGDTDSFRVEHVATFNAFGYVQASKQDRKFVTASPDFSFAALCNAVRHVYLYRQPETLGSSQELRNRKTGREVSSIAKQHVISLEQCDSILGMVANRRCIFVLSPGALFAIKVPS
;
A
#
# COMPACT_ATOMS: atom_id res chain seq x y z
N MET A 1 -15.92 -15.93 13.66
CA MET A 1 -14.51 -15.64 13.31
C MET A 1 -14.46 -15.65 11.80
N GLU A 2 -14.16 -14.51 11.17
CA GLU A 2 -14.20 -14.38 9.71
C GLU A 2 -12.96 -15.08 9.13
N TYR A 3 -13.18 -16.08 8.27
CA TYR A 3 -12.11 -16.88 7.70
C TYR A 3 -11.56 -16.17 6.46
N PHE A 4 -10.38 -15.56 6.59
CA PHE A 4 -9.74 -14.84 5.48
C PHE A 4 -8.58 -15.68 4.93
N THR A 5 -8.63 -16.02 3.65
CA THR A 5 -7.64 -16.89 2.99
C THR A 5 -7.23 -16.32 1.64
N PHE A 6 -5.95 -16.51 1.32
CA PHE A 6 -5.46 -16.40 -0.06
C PHE A 6 -5.51 -17.78 -0.69
N THR A 7 -6.12 -17.88 -1.88
CA THR A 7 -6.22 -19.13 -2.62
C THR A 7 -5.72 -18.94 -4.04
N ARG A 8 -4.75 -19.78 -4.45
CA ARG A 8 -4.25 -19.84 -5.82
C ARG A 8 -4.96 -20.95 -6.58
N LEU A 9 -5.69 -20.59 -7.64
CA LEU A 9 -6.37 -21.54 -8.52
C LEU A 9 -5.50 -21.85 -9.75
N CYS A 10 -5.48 -23.12 -10.16
CA CYS A 10 -4.93 -23.52 -11.45
C CYS A 10 -5.93 -23.17 -12.56
N GLY A 11 -5.46 -22.45 -13.59
CA GLY A 11 -6.31 -22.01 -14.70
C GLY A 11 -6.91 -23.15 -15.52
N ASP A 12 -6.22 -24.30 -15.60
CA ASP A 12 -6.68 -25.44 -16.41
C ASP A 12 -7.58 -26.39 -15.61
N SER A 13 -7.17 -26.75 -14.39
CA SER A 13 -7.91 -27.73 -13.56
C SER A 13 -9.02 -27.10 -12.72
N HIS A 14 -9.04 -25.77 -12.59
CA HIS A 14 -9.92 -25.01 -11.70
C HIS A 14 -9.83 -25.42 -10.22
N ARG A 15 -8.79 -26.16 -9.83
CA ARG A 15 -8.57 -26.60 -8.45
C ARG A 15 -7.66 -25.63 -7.70
N ALA A 16 -7.85 -25.54 -6.39
CA ALA A 16 -6.92 -24.87 -5.50
C ALA A 16 -5.58 -25.62 -5.51
N THR A 17 -4.51 -24.90 -5.83
CA THR A 17 -3.13 -25.40 -5.77
C THR A 17 -2.47 -25.04 -4.45
N HIS A 18 -2.79 -23.86 -3.91
CA HIS A 18 -2.26 -23.36 -2.65
C HIS A 18 -3.36 -22.61 -1.91
N GLN A 19 -3.34 -22.73 -0.58
CA GLN A 19 -4.21 -21.98 0.30
C GLN A 19 -3.40 -21.51 1.50
N ILE A 20 -3.44 -20.21 1.77
CA ILE A 20 -2.71 -19.57 2.87
C ILE A 20 -3.73 -18.91 3.79
N ASN A 21 -3.69 -19.28 5.07
CA ASN A 21 -4.52 -18.66 6.09
C ASN A 21 -4.00 -17.24 6.39
N LEU A 22 -4.85 -16.24 6.18
CA LEU A 22 -4.57 -14.85 6.47
C LEU A 22 -5.37 -14.33 7.69
N SER A 23 -6.08 -15.23 8.39
CA SER A 23 -6.87 -14.90 9.57
C SER A 23 -5.96 -14.31 10.66
N GLY A 24 -6.41 -13.24 11.29
CA GLY A 24 -5.62 -12.44 12.24
C GLY A 24 -4.91 -11.24 11.61
N HIS A 25 -4.87 -11.15 10.28
CA HIS A 25 -4.35 -10.00 9.55
C HIS A 25 -5.44 -9.35 8.70
N GLN A 26 -5.65 -8.05 8.89
CA GLN A 26 -6.61 -7.29 8.09
C GLN A 26 -6.04 -7.04 6.69
N TRP A 27 -6.81 -7.33 5.64
CA TRP A 27 -6.46 -6.87 4.30
C TRP A 27 -6.63 -5.36 4.18
N LEU A 28 -5.56 -4.67 3.75
CA LEU A 28 -5.55 -3.22 3.60
C LEU A 28 -5.89 -2.80 2.17
N PHE A 29 -5.18 -3.38 1.18
CA PHE A 29 -5.38 -3.16 -0.26
C PHE A 29 -4.51 -4.13 -1.08
N SER A 30 -4.66 -4.11 -2.40
CA SER A 30 -3.75 -4.77 -3.34
C SER A 30 -3.02 -3.74 -4.21
N VAL A 31 -1.76 -4.02 -4.54
CA VAL A 31 -0.94 -3.16 -5.39
C VAL A 31 -0.19 -3.99 -6.42
N ARG A 32 -0.12 -3.50 -7.65
CA ARG A 32 0.63 -4.16 -8.73
C ARG A 32 1.93 -3.40 -8.98
N SER A 33 3.05 -4.09 -8.79
CA SER A 33 4.41 -3.55 -9.00
C SER A 33 4.81 -3.48 -10.48
N SER A 34 4.39 -4.45 -11.27
CA SER A 34 4.57 -4.50 -12.73
C SER A 34 3.42 -5.28 -13.40
N ALA A 35 3.28 -5.14 -14.72
CA ALA A 35 2.28 -5.88 -15.49
C ALA A 35 2.48 -7.40 -15.42
N ASP A 36 3.73 -7.85 -15.32
CA ASP A 36 4.09 -9.28 -15.29
C ASP A 36 3.86 -9.94 -13.94
N ASN A 37 3.70 -9.14 -12.87
CA ASN A 37 3.49 -9.66 -11.53
C ASN A 37 1.99 -9.76 -11.21
N MET A 38 1.64 -10.82 -10.46
CA MET A 38 0.37 -10.87 -9.74
C MET A 38 0.26 -9.67 -8.79
N PRO A 39 -0.95 -9.14 -8.53
CA PRO A 39 -1.12 -8.12 -7.50
C PRO A 39 -0.58 -8.61 -6.15
N ALA A 40 0.26 -7.81 -5.53
CA ALA A 40 0.70 -8.01 -4.16
C ALA A 40 -0.44 -7.66 -3.18
N LEU A 41 -0.42 -8.28 -2.01
CA LEU A 41 -1.36 -8.06 -0.93
C LEU A 41 -0.72 -7.19 0.14
N CYS A 42 -1.33 -6.08 0.50
CA CYS A 42 -0.95 -5.34 1.70
C CYS A 42 -1.81 -5.80 2.87
N LEU A 43 -1.18 -6.39 3.87
CA LEU A 43 -1.82 -6.90 5.09
C LEU A 43 -1.38 -6.07 6.29
N ARG A 44 -2.28 -5.88 7.24
CA ARG A 44 -1.99 -5.20 8.50
C ARG A 44 -1.25 -6.14 9.44
N HIS A 45 -0.08 -5.72 9.89
CA HIS A 45 0.63 -6.32 11.01
C HIS A 45 0.86 -5.24 12.06
N ASP A 46 0.12 -5.32 13.16
CA ASP A 46 0.07 -4.30 14.20
C ASP A 46 -0.27 -2.89 13.66
N VAL A 47 0.70 -1.97 13.67
CA VAL A 47 0.53 -0.59 13.18
C VAL A 47 0.95 -0.43 11.72
N ASP A 48 1.61 -1.43 11.12
CA ASP A 48 2.22 -1.37 9.79
C ASP A 48 1.37 -2.08 8.73
N GLY A 49 1.62 -1.72 7.46
CA GLY A 49 1.12 -2.45 6.29
C GLY A 49 2.25 -3.19 5.58
N LEU A 50 2.29 -4.52 5.65
CA LEU A 50 3.30 -5.34 4.98
C LEU A 50 2.77 -5.78 3.61
N VAL A 51 3.61 -5.65 2.59
CA VAL A 51 3.31 -6.04 1.21
C VAL A 51 3.89 -7.41 0.93
N TRP A 52 3.02 -8.32 0.56
CA TRP A 52 3.30 -9.72 0.26
C TRP A 52 3.08 -9.98 -1.22
N GLN A 53 4.12 -10.36 -1.95
CA GLN A 53 4.12 -10.59 -3.39
C GLN A 53 4.02 -12.10 -3.69
N PRO A 54 2.91 -12.58 -4.27
CA PRO A 54 2.82 -13.90 -4.87
C PRO A 54 3.81 -14.03 -6.03
N ARG A 55 4.62 -15.09 -6.05
CA ARG A 55 5.59 -15.39 -7.11
C ARG A 55 5.55 -16.86 -7.50
N ASN A 56 5.65 -17.12 -8.80
CA ASN A 56 6.02 -18.45 -9.26
C ASN A 56 7.55 -18.58 -9.11
N VAL A 57 8.00 -19.68 -8.54
CA VAL A 57 9.42 -20.01 -8.37
C VAL A 57 9.76 -21.08 -9.41
N MET A 58 10.80 -20.82 -10.20
CA MET A 58 11.25 -21.70 -11.29
C MET A 58 12.69 -22.20 -11.05
N ALA A 59 13.23 -22.05 -9.84
CA ALA A 59 14.61 -22.42 -9.55
C ALA A 59 14.75 -23.94 -9.40
N ASP A 60 15.81 -24.50 -10.01
CA ASP A 60 16.15 -25.91 -9.86
C ASP A 60 16.43 -26.25 -8.39
N GLY A 61 15.64 -27.16 -7.82
CA GLY A 61 15.79 -27.66 -6.46
C GLY A 61 14.74 -27.20 -5.45
N ASP A 62 13.88 -26.22 -5.79
CA ASP A 62 12.74 -25.87 -4.94
C ASP A 62 11.62 -26.92 -5.12
N THR A 63 11.10 -27.45 -4.01
CA THR A 63 10.04 -28.46 -4.02
C THR A 63 8.66 -27.87 -4.33
N ASP A 64 8.50 -26.54 -4.21
CA ASP A 64 7.28 -25.82 -4.52
C ASP A 64 7.52 -24.75 -5.59
N SER A 65 6.63 -24.75 -6.58
CA SER A 65 6.63 -23.80 -7.71
C SER A 65 6.05 -22.42 -7.35
N PHE A 66 5.63 -22.21 -6.11
CA PHE A 66 4.96 -20.98 -5.68
C PHE A 66 5.35 -20.57 -4.27
N ARG A 67 5.53 -19.25 -4.06
CA ARG A 67 5.68 -18.67 -2.73
C ARG A 67 5.12 -17.26 -2.65
N VAL A 68 4.93 -16.78 -1.42
CA VAL A 68 4.54 -15.41 -1.14
C VAL A 68 5.65 -14.74 -0.35
N GLU A 69 6.26 -13.70 -0.92
CA GLU A 69 7.43 -13.02 -0.35
C GLU A 69 7.05 -11.67 0.25
N HIS A 70 7.61 -11.33 1.40
CA HIS A 70 7.53 -9.97 1.91
C HIS A 70 8.46 -9.06 1.09
N VAL A 71 7.90 -8.01 0.45
CA VAL A 71 8.65 -7.13 -0.46
C VAL A 71 8.71 -5.66 -0.05
N ALA A 72 7.84 -5.20 0.85
CA ALA A 72 7.87 -3.82 1.36
C ALA A 72 7.05 -3.66 2.64
N THR A 73 7.43 -2.68 3.47
CA THR A 73 6.67 -2.28 4.67
C THR A 73 6.26 -0.82 4.57
N PHE A 74 4.95 -0.54 4.53
CA PHE A 74 4.42 0.78 4.82
C PHE A 74 4.31 0.97 6.33
N ASN A 75 5.37 1.53 6.92
CA ASN A 75 5.43 1.85 8.35
C ASN A 75 4.19 2.65 8.78
N ALA A 76 3.64 2.43 9.97
CA ALA A 76 2.48 3.08 10.55
C ALA A 76 1.20 3.13 9.67
N PHE A 77 1.18 2.52 8.49
CA PHE A 77 0.08 2.68 7.55
C PHE A 77 -1.18 1.94 7.99
N GLY A 78 -1.03 0.85 8.74
CA GLY A 78 -2.15 0.17 9.40
C GLY A 78 -2.89 1.11 10.36
N TYR A 79 -2.15 1.94 11.10
CA TYR A 79 -2.72 3.00 11.96
C TYR A 79 -3.36 4.12 11.14
N VAL A 80 -2.66 4.63 10.11
CA VAL A 80 -3.18 5.70 9.23
C VAL A 80 -4.49 5.29 8.58
N GLN A 81 -4.54 4.09 7.99
CA GLN A 81 -5.72 3.56 7.33
C GLN A 81 -6.88 3.38 8.31
N ALA A 82 -6.62 2.84 9.51
CA ALA A 82 -7.64 2.64 10.54
C ALA A 82 -8.25 3.95 11.05
N SER A 83 -7.48 5.05 11.05
CA SER A 83 -7.96 6.39 11.40
C SER A 83 -8.88 7.02 10.34
N LYS A 84 -8.96 6.42 9.15
CA LYS A 84 -9.74 6.88 7.99
C LYS A 84 -10.84 5.88 7.67
N GLN A 85 -11.82 5.80 8.58
CA GLN A 85 -12.93 4.86 8.46
C GLN A 85 -13.84 5.15 7.26
N ASP A 86 -13.88 6.41 6.80
CA ASP A 86 -14.61 6.87 5.62
C ASP A 86 -13.82 6.72 4.30
N ARG A 87 -12.66 6.04 4.32
CA ARG A 87 -11.87 5.81 3.11
C ARG A 87 -12.68 5.02 2.07
N LYS A 88 -12.57 5.42 0.82
CA LYS A 88 -13.21 4.76 -0.33
C LYS A 88 -12.20 4.01 -1.18
N PHE A 89 -11.04 4.62 -1.44
CA PHE A 89 -9.98 4.02 -2.23
C PHE A 89 -8.65 4.07 -1.49
N VAL A 90 -7.84 3.04 -1.68
CA VAL A 90 -6.48 2.93 -1.19
C VAL A 90 -5.62 2.43 -2.34
N THR A 91 -4.47 3.05 -2.56
CA THR A 91 -3.50 2.67 -3.59
C THR A 91 -2.09 2.82 -3.04
N ALA A 92 -1.11 2.22 -3.71
CA ALA A 92 0.28 2.54 -3.51
C ALA A 92 1.01 2.67 -4.83
N SER A 93 2.15 3.33 -4.79
CA SER A 93 3.09 3.37 -5.89
C SER A 93 3.62 1.96 -6.22
N PRO A 94 3.89 1.65 -7.51
CA PRO A 94 4.43 0.37 -7.92
C PRO A 94 5.83 0.05 -7.35
N ASP A 95 6.58 1.08 -6.92
CA ASP A 95 7.89 0.96 -6.27
C ASP A 95 7.82 1.05 -4.74
N PHE A 96 6.61 1.08 -4.18
CA PHE A 96 6.34 1.14 -2.75
C PHE A 96 6.89 2.37 -2.00
N SER A 97 7.30 3.41 -2.72
CA SER A 97 7.80 4.67 -2.15
C SER A 97 6.75 5.44 -1.34
N PHE A 98 5.48 5.29 -1.72
CA PHE A 98 4.34 5.89 -1.02
C PHE A 98 3.07 5.05 -1.14
N ALA A 99 2.17 5.26 -0.18
CA ALA A 99 0.78 4.83 -0.21
C ALA A 99 -0.15 6.05 -0.17
N ALA A 100 -1.35 5.92 -0.70
CA ALA A 100 -2.35 6.96 -0.67
C ALA A 100 -3.74 6.38 -0.41
N LEU A 101 -4.56 7.14 0.30
CA LEU A 101 -5.97 6.82 0.48
C LEU A 101 -6.80 8.08 0.29
N CYS A 102 -8.04 7.92 -0.14
CA CYS A 102 -9.00 9.02 -0.18
C CYS A 102 -10.32 8.55 0.42
N ASN A 103 -11.12 9.48 0.93
CA ASN A 103 -12.52 9.23 1.25
C ASN A 103 -13.38 9.39 -0.02
N ALA A 104 -14.69 9.52 0.13
CA ALA A 104 -15.58 9.66 -1.01
C ALA A 104 -15.47 11.02 -1.73
N VAL A 105 -14.94 12.06 -1.07
CA VAL A 105 -15.01 13.46 -1.55
C VAL A 105 -13.79 14.28 -1.14
N ARG A 106 -13.29 15.13 -2.04
CA ARG A 106 -12.34 16.23 -1.79
C ARG A 106 -10.94 15.90 -1.28
N HIS A 107 -10.69 14.89 -0.46
CA HIS A 107 -9.38 14.72 0.19
C HIS A 107 -8.64 13.45 -0.24
N VAL A 108 -7.41 13.64 -0.68
CA VAL A 108 -6.42 12.57 -0.86
C VAL A 108 -5.36 12.71 0.22
N TYR A 109 -5.11 11.63 0.94
CA TYR A 109 -4.07 11.52 1.94
C TYR A 109 -2.91 10.75 1.34
N LEU A 110 -1.76 11.41 1.20
CA LEU A 110 -0.52 10.82 0.71
C LEU A 110 0.38 10.50 1.91
N TYR A 111 0.74 9.23 2.06
CA TYR A 111 1.67 8.73 3.06
C TYR A 111 2.97 8.29 2.40
N ARG A 112 4.07 8.97 2.73
CA ARG A 112 5.41 8.62 2.23
C ARG A 112 6.17 7.83 3.27
N GLN A 113 6.90 6.80 2.80
CA GLN A 113 7.85 6.13 3.66
C GLN A 113 8.91 7.15 4.13
N PRO A 114 9.44 7.00 5.35
CA PRO A 114 10.48 7.88 5.85
C PRO A 114 11.69 7.85 4.92
N GLU A 115 12.05 9.01 4.37
CA GLU A 115 13.38 9.21 3.79
C GLU A 115 14.35 9.53 4.93
N THR A 116 15.58 9.00 4.85
CA THR A 116 16.66 9.40 5.75
C THR A 116 16.76 10.91 5.68
N LEU A 117 16.59 11.59 6.82
CA LEU A 117 16.78 13.03 6.87
C LEU A 117 18.21 13.32 6.40
N GLY A 118 18.36 14.14 5.36
CA GLY A 118 19.68 14.65 4.99
C GLY A 118 20.33 15.32 6.19
N SER A 119 21.66 15.36 6.23
CA SER A 119 22.51 15.85 7.34
C SER A 119 22.24 17.30 7.80
N SER A 120 21.21 17.96 7.29
CA SER A 120 20.78 19.31 7.62
C SER A 120 19.46 19.38 8.40
N GLN A 121 18.82 18.25 8.73
CA GLN A 121 17.57 18.20 9.52
C GLN A 121 17.71 17.28 10.74
N GLU A 122 18.28 17.80 11.83
CA GLU A 122 18.35 17.11 13.12
C GLU A 122 16.99 17.24 13.85
N LEU A 123 16.19 16.18 13.83
CA LEU A 123 15.00 16.08 14.66
C LEU A 123 15.37 15.32 15.92
N ARG A 124 15.05 15.87 17.10
CA ARG A 124 15.36 15.21 18.38
C ARG A 124 14.08 14.93 19.14
N ASN A 125 13.90 13.69 19.57
CA ASN A 125 12.78 13.32 20.42
C ASN A 125 12.90 14.06 21.76
N ARG A 126 11.94 14.93 22.08
CA ARG A 126 11.96 15.78 23.28
C ARG A 126 11.97 14.96 24.59
N LYS A 127 11.40 13.76 24.60
CA LYS A 127 11.32 12.91 25.80
C LYS A 127 12.56 12.05 26.00
N THR A 128 13.15 11.53 24.93
CA THR A 128 14.26 10.57 25.02
C THR A 128 15.61 11.15 24.62
N GLY A 129 15.65 12.37 24.08
CA GLY A 129 16.87 13.02 23.60
C GLY A 129 17.49 12.36 22.37
N ARG A 130 16.92 11.27 21.86
CA ARG A 130 17.42 10.56 20.68
C ARG A 130 17.17 11.36 19.41
N GLU A 131 18.16 11.35 18.53
CA GLU A 131 18.02 11.83 17.17
C GLU A 131 17.05 10.92 16.41
N VAL A 132 16.06 11.53 15.77
CA VAL A 132 15.06 10.90 14.92
C VAL A 132 15.62 11.00 13.51
N SER A 133 16.18 9.91 13.01
CA SER A 133 16.85 9.85 11.71
C SER A 133 15.90 9.80 10.51
N SER A 134 14.60 9.55 10.74
CA SER A 134 13.60 9.51 9.69
C SER A 134 12.20 9.83 10.23
N ILE A 135 11.42 10.61 9.47
CA ILE A 135 10.02 10.91 9.77
C ILE A 135 9.16 10.54 8.57
N ALA A 136 8.11 9.76 8.82
CA ALA A 136 7.07 9.56 7.83
C ALA A 136 6.26 10.85 7.62
N LYS A 137 6.09 11.25 6.37
CA LYS A 137 5.35 12.47 6.02
C LYS A 137 3.95 12.10 5.51
N GLN A 138 2.94 12.71 6.12
CA GLN A 138 1.56 12.67 5.63
C GLN A 138 1.22 14.03 5.00
N HIS A 139 0.73 14.01 3.76
CA HIS A 139 0.18 15.19 3.10
C HIS A 139 -1.32 15.02 2.92
N VAL A 140 -2.06 16.12 3.02
CA VAL A 140 -3.48 16.19 2.70
C VAL A 140 -3.61 17.08 1.47
N ILE A 141 -4.13 16.51 0.39
CA ILE A 141 -4.38 17.22 -0.86
C ILE A 141 -5.89 17.43 -0.98
N SER A 142 -6.29 18.69 -1.10
CA SER A 142 -7.68 19.08 -1.36
C SER A 142 -7.91 19.22 -2.86
N LEU A 143 -8.83 18.43 -3.40
CA LEU A 143 -9.28 18.48 -4.77
C LEU A 143 -10.38 19.53 -4.90
N GLU A 144 -10.11 20.60 -5.65
CA GLU A 144 -11.08 21.65 -5.91
C GLU A 144 -12.27 21.09 -6.70
N GLN A 145 -13.49 21.47 -6.28
CA GLN A 145 -14.75 21.11 -6.95
C GLN A 145 -14.95 19.60 -7.15
N CYS A 146 -14.42 18.77 -6.25
CA CYS A 146 -14.52 17.31 -6.32
C CYS A 146 -15.52 16.76 -5.29
N ASP A 147 -16.80 16.73 -5.65
CA ASP A 147 -17.87 16.24 -4.78
C ASP A 147 -18.08 14.72 -4.86
N SER A 148 -17.35 14.01 -5.73
CA SER A 148 -17.34 12.55 -5.77
C SER A 148 -16.06 12.02 -6.40
N ILE A 149 -15.41 11.09 -5.71
CA ILE A 149 -14.28 10.32 -6.24
C ILE A 149 -14.81 8.97 -6.74
N LEU A 150 -14.56 8.68 -8.02
CA LEU A 150 -14.99 7.45 -8.71
C LEU A 150 -13.89 6.40 -8.79
N GLY A 151 -12.63 6.80 -8.70
CA GLY A 151 -11.49 5.89 -8.69
C GLY A 151 -10.20 6.61 -8.34
N MET A 152 -9.22 5.84 -7.87
CA MET A 152 -7.89 6.34 -7.57
C MET A 152 -6.85 5.28 -7.91
N VAL A 153 -5.81 5.68 -8.63
CA VAL A 153 -4.64 4.83 -8.95
C VAL A 153 -3.37 5.64 -8.82
N ALA A 154 -2.24 4.98 -8.57
CA ALA A 154 -0.95 5.62 -8.47
C ALA A 154 0.07 4.98 -9.41
N ASN A 155 0.96 5.82 -9.96
CA ASN A 155 2.25 5.36 -10.48
C ASN A 155 3.36 5.91 -9.57
N ARG A 156 4.62 5.79 -9.99
CA ARG A 156 5.78 6.22 -9.18
C ARG A 156 5.84 7.73 -8.90
N ARG A 157 5.17 8.55 -9.73
CA ARG A 157 5.30 10.02 -9.71
C ARG A 157 4.00 10.76 -9.50
N CYS A 158 2.87 10.12 -9.75
CA CYS A 158 1.56 10.75 -9.74
C CYS A 158 0.51 9.84 -9.10
N ILE A 159 -0.42 10.47 -8.40
CA ILE A 159 -1.71 9.88 -8.03
C ILE A 159 -2.75 10.44 -9.00
N PHE A 160 -3.48 9.56 -9.66
CA PHE A 160 -4.60 9.92 -10.52
C PHE A 160 -5.91 9.69 -9.78
N VAL A 161 -6.77 10.71 -9.77
CA VAL A 161 -8.08 10.64 -9.12
C VAL A 161 -9.14 10.97 -10.16
N LEU A 162 -10.03 10.00 -10.39
CA LEU A 162 -11.15 10.16 -11.30
C LEU A 162 -12.34 10.74 -10.54
N SER A 163 -12.90 11.84 -11.04
CA SER A 163 -14.19 12.39 -10.64
C SER A 163 -15.15 12.37 -11.84
N PRO A 164 -16.45 12.67 -11.65
CA PRO A 164 -17.40 12.77 -12.76
C PRO A 164 -17.03 13.82 -13.82
N GLY A 165 -16.33 14.90 -13.42
CA GLY A 165 -16.05 16.06 -14.28
C GLY A 165 -14.58 16.25 -14.64
N ALA A 166 -13.66 15.53 -13.98
CA ALA A 166 -12.22 15.72 -14.18
C ALA A 166 -11.41 14.47 -13.83
N LEU A 167 -10.21 14.39 -14.41
CA LEU A 167 -9.15 13.50 -13.96
C LEU A 167 -8.05 14.36 -13.33
N PHE A 168 -7.92 14.30 -12.01
CA PHE A 168 -6.85 15.01 -11.29
C PHE A 168 -5.56 14.20 -11.36
N ALA A 169 -4.44 14.88 -11.65
CA ALA A 169 -3.11 14.30 -11.57
C ALA A 169 -2.31 15.02 -10.47
N ILE A 170 -2.18 14.39 -9.32
CA ILE A 170 -1.42 14.91 -8.19
C ILE A 170 0.02 14.45 -8.33
N LYS A 171 0.94 15.37 -8.62
CA LYS A 171 2.37 15.07 -8.66
C LYS A 171 2.87 14.82 -7.24
N VAL A 172 3.48 13.65 -7.03
CA VAL A 172 4.20 13.32 -5.81
C VAL A 172 5.57 13.98 -5.89
N PRO A 173 5.97 14.80 -4.90
CA PRO A 173 7.29 15.41 -4.90
C PRO A 173 8.36 14.32 -4.91
N SER A 174 9.42 14.50 -5.68
CA SER A 174 10.64 13.71 -5.55
C SER A 174 11.24 13.92 -4.17
#